data_AF-A0A7S4LH58-F1
#
_entry.id   AF-A0A7S4LH58-F1
#
_cell.length_a   1.000
_cell.length_b   1.000
_cell.length_c   1.000
_cell.angle_alpha   90.00
_cell.angle_beta   90.00
_cell.angle_gamma   90.00
#
_symmetry.space_group_name_H-M   'P 1'
#
loop_
_entity.id
_entity.type
_entity.pdbx_description
1 polymer ?
#
loop_
_entity_poly.entity_id
_entity_poly.type
_entity_poly.pdbx_seq_one_letter_code
_entity_poly.pdbx_strand_id
1 'polypeptide(L)'
;VEDADDGIVDGKFYGARLEVDGVPRTPAAPQTAAKSEGGVVGCGAWQVKGQRATQEDAFVLKHLKSQTKELYVAGVFDGHCGSEASHHLAAELPVMFARAVRTAGKAGGITVPALKDCLTTAWTSACDTYLNACTDPEACMA
;
A
#
# COMPACT_ATOMS: atom_id res chain seq x y z
N VAL A 1 -1.01 -28.94 13.87
CA VAL A 1 0.29 -28.65 14.50
C VAL A 1 1.13 -28.07 13.40
N GLU A 2 1.57 -26.82 13.60
CA GLU A 2 2.48 -26.00 12.76
C GLU A 2 1.88 -25.65 11.38
N ASP A 3 1.56 -24.41 11.01
CA ASP A 3 2.35 -23.18 11.07
C ASP A 3 1.44 -21.93 11.18
N ALA A 4 1.72 -21.08 12.15
CA ALA A 4 1.41 -19.65 12.15
C ALA A 4 2.49 -18.84 12.89
N ASP A 5 3.66 -19.44 13.15
CA ASP A 5 4.71 -18.89 14.03
C ASP A 5 5.95 -18.38 13.26
N ASP A 6 6.00 -18.47 11.93
CA ASP A 6 7.19 -18.08 11.15
C ASP A 6 7.17 -16.65 10.59
N GLY A 7 6.05 -15.93 10.71
CA GLY A 7 5.92 -14.55 10.22
C GLY A 7 6.03 -14.42 8.70
N ILE A 8 5.77 -15.51 7.95
CA ILE A 8 5.79 -15.50 6.49
C ILE A 8 4.38 -15.27 5.94
N VAL A 9 4.21 -14.18 5.20
CA VAL A 9 2.98 -13.88 4.44
C VAL A 9 2.91 -14.80 3.21
N ASP A 10 2.05 -15.81 3.25
CA ASP A 10 1.75 -16.71 2.11
C ASP A 10 0.89 -16.07 0.99
N GLY A 11 0.68 -14.75 1.07
CA GLY A 11 0.00 -13.98 0.04
C GLY A 11 0.77 -14.00 -1.28
N LYS A 12 0.32 -14.80 -2.25
CA LYS A 12 0.83 -14.74 -3.63
C LYS A 12 0.49 -13.39 -4.25
N PHE A 13 1.49 -12.52 -4.36
CA PHE A 13 1.43 -11.28 -5.12
C PHE A 13 1.47 -11.59 -6.62
N TYR A 14 0.38 -11.32 -7.34
CA TYR A 14 0.34 -11.38 -8.81
C TYR A 14 0.52 -9.97 -9.40
N GLY A 15 1.72 -9.42 -9.28
CA GLY A 15 2.10 -8.19 -10.01
C GLY A 15 3.01 -8.55 -11.17
N ALA A 16 2.51 -8.42 -12.41
CA ALA A 16 3.33 -8.56 -13.60
C ALA A 16 4.17 -7.30 -13.84
N ARG A 17 5.48 -7.45 -14.10
CA ARG A 17 6.28 -6.43 -14.76
C ARG A 17 5.90 -6.45 -16.24
N LEU A 18 5.13 -5.47 -16.70
CA LEU A 18 4.83 -5.28 -18.11
C LEU A 18 5.88 -4.35 -18.72
N GLU A 19 6.79 -4.91 -19.51
CA GLU A 19 7.62 -4.14 -20.45
C GLU A 19 6.78 -3.90 -21.71
N VAL A 20 6.70 -2.64 -22.13
CA VAL A 20 5.90 -2.23 -23.30
C VAL A 20 6.75 -2.41 -24.55
N ASP A 21 6.29 -3.24 -25.47
CA ASP A 21 6.64 -3.18 -26.89
C ASP A 21 5.37 -3.05 -27.73
N GLY A 22 5.28 -1.98 -28.52
CA GLY A 22 4.46 -1.95 -29.73
C GLY A 22 3.43 -0.83 -29.87
N VAL A 23 3.87 0.34 -30.33
CA VAL A 23 3.04 1.25 -31.16
C VAL A 23 3.07 0.74 -32.61
N PRO A 24 1.98 0.77 -33.40
CA PRO A 24 2.06 0.52 -34.83
C PRO A 24 2.84 1.66 -35.51
N ARG A 25 3.96 1.33 -36.16
CA ARG A 25 4.82 2.29 -36.84
C ARG A 25 4.22 2.74 -38.18
N THR A 26 4.25 4.05 -38.43
CA THR A 26 4.48 4.64 -39.77
C THR A 26 5.76 5.49 -39.69
N PRO A 27 6.63 5.55 -40.72
CA PRO A 27 8.00 6.02 -40.54
C PRO A 27 8.15 7.51 -40.90
N ALA A 28 8.93 8.24 -40.07
CA ALA A 28 10.00 9.17 -40.46
C ALA A 28 10.14 10.35 -39.48
N ALA A 29 11.17 10.30 -38.61
CA ALA A 29 11.99 11.41 -38.11
C ALA A 29 12.94 10.88 -37.01
N PRO A 30 14.16 11.43 -36.85
CA PRO A 30 15.13 10.91 -35.90
C PRO A 30 14.67 11.22 -34.47
N GLN A 31 14.16 10.21 -33.77
CA GLN A 31 13.79 10.33 -32.36
C GLN A 31 15.07 10.34 -31.52
N THR A 32 15.42 11.51 -31.01
CA THR A 32 16.25 11.64 -29.80
C THR A 32 15.65 10.75 -28.73
N ALA A 33 16.46 9.86 -28.15
CA ALA A 33 16.05 8.84 -27.20
C ALA A 33 15.24 9.44 -26.04
N ALA A 34 13.91 9.39 -26.16
CA ALA A 34 13.01 9.70 -25.08
C ALA A 34 13.05 8.52 -24.10
N LYS A 35 13.62 8.77 -22.93
CA LYS A 35 13.58 7.85 -21.79
C LYS A 35 12.10 7.62 -21.45
N SER A 36 11.56 6.45 -21.76
CA SER A 36 10.19 6.10 -21.39
C SER A 36 10.09 6.03 -19.87
N GLU A 37 9.36 6.97 -19.26
CA GLU A 37 8.94 6.85 -17.87
C GLU A 37 7.89 5.73 -17.79
N GLY A 38 8.28 4.58 -17.23
CA GLY A 38 7.37 3.46 -17.03
C GLY A 38 6.27 3.82 -16.03
N GLY A 39 5.01 3.72 -16.44
CA GLY A 39 3.84 3.83 -15.57
C GLY A 39 3.25 2.46 -15.25
N VAL A 40 2.52 2.35 -14.13
CA VAL A 40 1.79 1.12 -13.76
C VAL A 40 0.53 1.02 -14.62
N VAL A 41 0.42 -0.04 -15.45
CA VAL A 41 -0.68 -0.24 -16.42
C VAL A 41 -1.90 -0.96 -15.80
N GLY A 42 -1.76 -1.55 -14.61
CA GLY A 42 -2.88 -2.15 -13.89
C GLY A 42 -2.44 -2.73 -12.56
N CYS A 43 -3.32 -2.70 -11.56
CA CYS A 43 -3.12 -3.37 -10.28
C CYS A 43 -4.42 -4.06 -9.86
N GLY A 44 -4.29 -5.23 -9.25
CA GLY A 44 -5.42 -6.03 -8.79
C GLY A 44 -5.10 -6.61 -7.41
N ALA A 45 -6.13 -6.75 -6.59
CA ALA A 45 -6.05 -7.41 -5.30
C ALA A 45 -7.17 -8.44 -5.23
N TRP A 46 -6.87 -9.56 -4.61
CA TRP A 46 -7.82 -10.63 -4.35
C TRP A 46 -7.74 -10.99 -2.87
N GLN A 47 -8.90 -11.15 -2.25
CA GLN A 47 -9.00 -11.50 -0.85
C GLN A 47 -10.05 -12.61 -0.72
N VAL A 48 -9.72 -13.67 0.02
CA VAL A 48 -10.61 -14.81 0.22
C VAL A 48 -10.53 -15.28 1.66
N LYS A 49 -11.69 -15.56 2.27
CA LYS A 49 -11.80 -16.03 3.67
C LYS A 49 -11.26 -17.45 3.87
N GLY A 50 -11.30 -18.25 2.79
CA GLY A 50 -11.01 -19.68 2.86
C GLY A 50 -11.95 -20.41 3.81
N GLN A 51 -11.38 -21.28 4.65
CA GLN A 51 -12.12 -22.09 5.63
C GLN A 51 -12.34 -21.39 6.98
N ARG A 52 -11.85 -20.16 7.17
CA ARG A 52 -11.98 -19.42 8.43
C ARG A 52 -13.43 -19.01 8.69
N ALA A 53 -13.79 -18.85 9.96
CA ALA A 53 -15.12 -18.42 10.37
C ALA A 53 -15.40 -16.98 9.88
N THR A 54 -14.46 -16.08 10.18
CA THR A 54 -14.43 -14.65 9.87
C THR A 54 -13.38 -14.34 8.81
N GLN A 55 -13.55 -13.22 8.10
CA GLN A 55 -12.51 -12.66 7.23
C GLN A 55 -11.89 -11.48 7.95
N GLU A 56 -10.68 -11.67 8.47
CA GLU A 56 -9.99 -10.69 9.31
C GLU A 56 -8.90 -9.94 8.52
N ASP A 57 -8.47 -10.46 7.37
CA ASP A 57 -7.49 -9.80 6.53
C ASP A 57 -8.03 -8.48 5.96
N ALA A 58 -7.13 -7.56 5.65
CA ALA A 58 -7.41 -6.39 4.85
C ALA A 58 -6.26 -6.10 3.90
N PHE A 59 -6.51 -5.31 2.86
CA PHE A 59 -5.46 -4.84 1.98
C PHE A 59 -5.64 -3.36 1.62
N VAL A 60 -4.54 -2.75 1.24
CA VAL A 60 -4.47 -1.42 0.66
C VAL A 60 -3.93 -1.55 -0.75
N LEU A 61 -4.61 -0.88 -1.67
CA LEU A 61 -4.11 -0.62 -3.01
C LEU A 61 -4.56 0.79 -3.42
N LYS A 62 -3.69 1.77 -3.22
CA LYS A 62 -4.01 3.19 -3.40
C LYS A 62 -2.99 3.86 -4.31
N HIS A 63 -3.51 4.62 -5.28
CA HIS A 63 -2.71 5.52 -6.09
C HIS A 63 -2.81 6.93 -5.50
N LEU A 64 -1.68 7.44 -5.02
CA LEU A 64 -1.52 8.80 -4.52
C LEU A 64 -0.89 9.65 -5.63
N LYS A 65 -1.73 10.48 -6.25
CA LYS A 65 -1.30 11.39 -7.32
C LYS A 65 -1.03 12.79 -6.78
N SER A 66 0.13 13.34 -7.16
CA SER A 66 0.48 14.76 -7.05
C SER A 66 0.66 15.35 -8.45
N GLN A 67 0.75 16.67 -8.58
CA GLN A 67 0.98 17.34 -9.86
C GLN A 67 2.28 16.91 -10.55
N THR A 68 3.28 16.46 -9.79
CA THR A 68 4.63 16.18 -10.30
C THR A 68 5.14 14.77 -10.01
N LYS A 69 4.40 13.98 -9.22
CA LYS A 69 4.82 12.64 -8.78
C LYS A 69 3.60 11.74 -8.59
N GLU A 70 3.77 10.48 -8.91
CA GLU A 70 2.81 9.42 -8.64
C GLU A 70 3.43 8.45 -7.63
N LEU A 71 2.65 8.04 -6.64
CA LEU A 71 3.07 7.08 -5.63
C LEU A 71 1.99 6.00 -5.49
N TYR A 72 2.40 4.75 -5.57
CA TYR A 72 1.51 3.61 -5.34
C TYR A 72 1.77 3.04 -3.97
N VAL A 73 0.71 2.87 -3.19
CA VAL A 73 0.74 2.28 -1.85
C VAL A 73 0.01 0.95 -1.94
N ALA A 74 0.72 -0.12 -1.63
CA ALA A 74 0.15 -1.44 -1.50
C ALA A 74 0.55 -2.04 -0.15
N GLY A 75 -0.36 -2.76 0.48
CA GLY A 75 -0.12 -3.42 1.76
C GLY A 75 -1.17 -4.48 2.03
N VAL A 76 -0.82 -5.47 2.84
CA VAL A 76 -1.72 -6.52 3.33
C VAL A 76 -1.60 -6.52 4.85
N PHE A 77 -2.73 -6.61 5.53
CA PHE A 77 -2.83 -6.72 6.98
C PHE A 77 -3.50 -8.03 7.29
N ASP A 78 -2.78 -8.90 7.98
CA ASP A 78 -3.29 -10.15 8.52
C ASP A 78 -3.95 -9.83 9.86
N GLY A 79 -5.28 -9.92 9.93
CA GLY A 79 -6.02 -9.66 11.15
C GLY A 79 -5.99 -10.88 12.07
N HIS A 80 -5.92 -10.63 13.38
CA HIS A 80 -5.95 -11.69 14.37
C HIS A 80 -6.78 -11.25 15.58
N CYS A 81 -7.63 -12.15 16.07
CA CYS A 81 -8.61 -11.84 17.11
C CYS A 81 -9.48 -10.65 16.67
N GLY A 82 -10.17 -10.80 15.53
CA GLY A 82 -11.05 -9.75 15.00
C GLY A 82 -10.47 -8.96 13.83
N SER A 83 -11.36 -8.27 13.12
CA SER A 83 -11.02 -7.51 11.90
C SER A 83 -10.75 -6.03 12.14
N GLU A 84 -11.00 -5.51 13.34
CA GLU A 84 -10.99 -4.07 13.59
C GLU A 84 -9.62 -3.43 13.37
N ALA A 85 -8.54 -4.08 13.81
CA ALA A 85 -7.18 -3.56 13.65
C ALA A 85 -6.74 -3.50 12.17
N SER A 86 -6.94 -4.59 11.43
CA SER A 86 -6.58 -4.67 10.00
C SER A 86 -7.41 -3.72 9.16
N HIS A 87 -8.71 -3.60 9.43
CA HIS A 87 -9.62 -2.68 8.77
C HIS A 87 -9.27 -1.22 9.10
N HIS A 88 -8.95 -0.91 10.35
CA HIS A 88 -8.51 0.42 10.76
C HIS A 88 -7.23 0.84 10.02
N LEU A 89 -6.22 -0.04 10.00
CA LEU A 89 -4.96 0.23 9.29
C LEU A 89 -5.20 0.40 7.78
N ALA A 90 -6.07 -0.41 7.18
CA ALA A 90 -6.42 -0.28 5.76
C ALA A 90 -7.11 1.05 5.41
N ALA A 91 -7.89 1.58 6.34
CA ALA A 91 -8.56 2.88 6.19
C ALA A 91 -7.60 4.06 6.41
N GLU A 92 -6.84 4.05 7.50
CA GLU A 92 -6.13 5.22 8.01
C GLU A 92 -4.70 5.35 7.48
N LEU A 93 -3.96 4.24 7.34
CA LEU A 93 -2.55 4.27 6.95
C LEU A 93 -2.32 5.03 5.62
N PRO A 94 -3.10 4.82 4.54
CA PRO A 94 -2.88 5.54 3.29
C PRO A 94 -3.10 7.05 3.41
N VAL A 95 -4.08 7.47 4.24
CA VAL A 95 -4.40 8.88 4.47
C VAL A 95 -3.28 9.56 5.25
N MET A 96 -2.84 8.93 6.34
CA MET A 96 -1.75 9.42 7.17
C MET A 96 -0.42 9.47 6.41
N PHE A 97 -0.14 8.44 5.61
CA PHE A 97 1.05 8.40 4.76
C PHE A 97 1.03 9.50 3.69
N ALA A 98 -0.09 9.67 2.99
CA ALA A 98 -0.23 10.76 2.02
C ALA A 98 -0.03 12.13 2.66
N ARG A 99 -0.52 12.33 3.90
CA ARG A 99 -0.30 13.57 4.67
C ARG A 99 1.17 13.75 5.03
N ALA A 100 1.85 12.71 5.53
CA ALA A 100 3.26 12.76 5.86
C ALA A 100 4.12 13.11 4.63
N VAL A 101 3.86 12.43 3.50
CA VAL A 101 4.55 12.69 2.22
C VAL A 101 4.34 14.13 1.74
N ARG A 102 3.10 14.65 1.80
CA ARG A 102 2.81 16.04 1.45
C ARG A 102 3.55 17.03 2.34
N THR A 103 3.66 16.76 3.64
CA THR A 103 4.36 17.62 4.58
C THR A 103 5.87 17.62 4.33
N ALA A 104 6.47 16.43 4.17
CA ALA A 104 7.90 16.29 3.88
C ALA A 104 8.30 16.86 2.51
N GLY A 105 7.43 16.74 1.50
CA GLY A 105 7.70 17.16 0.13
C GLY A 105 7.67 18.68 -0.12
N LYS A 106 7.27 19.50 0.86
CA LYS A 106 7.15 20.97 0.71
C LYS A 106 8.46 21.67 0.34
N ALA A 107 9.62 21.05 0.58
CA ALA A 107 10.95 21.66 0.43
C ALA A 107 11.70 21.30 -0.88
N GLY A 108 11.01 20.80 -1.92
CA GLY A 108 11.65 20.45 -3.20
C GLY A 108 11.54 18.97 -3.60
N GLY A 109 10.56 18.27 -3.06
CA GLY A 109 10.28 16.87 -3.37
C GLY A 109 10.78 15.88 -2.32
N ILE A 110 10.18 14.70 -2.31
CA ILE A 110 10.52 13.64 -1.35
C ILE A 110 11.62 12.72 -1.88
N THR A 111 12.55 12.34 -1.01
CA THR A 111 13.59 11.33 -1.26
C THR A 111 13.12 9.95 -0.76
N VAL A 112 13.77 8.87 -1.22
CA VAL A 112 13.43 7.51 -0.76
C VAL A 112 13.63 7.34 0.76
N PRO A 113 14.71 7.82 1.40
CA PRO A 113 14.83 7.80 2.86
C PRO A 113 13.67 8.53 3.56
N ALA A 114 13.27 9.71 3.05
CA ALA A 114 12.15 10.46 3.60
C ALA A 114 10.80 9.75 3.42
N LEU A 115 10.62 8.94 2.37
CA LEU A 115 9.44 8.09 2.21
C LEU A 115 9.35 7.02 3.31
N LYS A 116 10.49 6.42 3.68
CA LYS A 116 10.54 5.46 4.80
C LYS A 116 10.12 6.13 6.10
N ASP A 117 10.65 7.31 6.40
CA ASP A 117 10.30 8.06 7.62
C ASP A 117 8.82 8.46 7.64
N CYS A 118 8.28 8.86 6.48
CA CYS A 118 6.85 9.14 6.33
C CYS A 118 5.98 7.91 6.59
N LEU A 119 6.40 6.73 6.11
CA LEU A 119 5.68 5.48 6.32
C LEU A 119 5.72 5.06 7.79
N THR A 120 6.89 5.11 8.42
CA THR A 120 7.05 4.85 9.86
C THR A 120 6.18 5.78 10.70
N THR A 121 6.19 7.08 10.39
CA THR A 121 5.37 8.07 11.11
C THR A 121 3.88 7.80 10.95
N ALA A 122 3.44 7.48 9.73
CA ALA A 122 2.06 7.15 9.44
C ALA A 122 1.62 5.85 10.13
N TRP A 123 2.49 4.83 10.14
CA TRP A 123 2.27 3.57 10.84
C TRP A 123 2.06 3.79 12.34
N THR A 124 3.00 4.45 13.01
CA THR A 124 2.88 4.77 14.44
C THR A 124 1.61 5.57 14.73
N SER A 125 1.30 6.58 13.92
CA SER A 125 0.08 7.39 14.11
C SER A 125 -1.21 6.58 13.94
N ALA A 126 -1.25 5.65 12.98
CA ALA A 126 -2.41 4.81 12.75
C ALA A 126 -2.61 3.80 13.89
N CYS A 127 -1.52 3.17 14.36
CA CYS A 127 -1.55 2.33 15.55
C CYS A 127 -2.01 3.11 16.78
N ASP A 128 -1.45 4.31 17.01
CA ASP A 128 -1.84 5.14 18.15
C ASP A 128 -3.31 5.55 18.07
N THR A 129 -3.83 5.86 16.88
CA THR A 129 -5.24 6.22 16.72
C THR A 129 -6.15 5.05 17.05
N TYR A 130 -5.80 3.85 16.58
CA TYR A 130 -6.52 2.63 16.92
C TYR A 130 -6.50 2.34 18.43
N LEU A 131 -5.31 2.33 19.04
CA LEU A 131 -5.14 2.02 20.46
C LEU A 131 -5.80 3.06 21.37
N ASN A 132 -5.81 4.34 20.99
CA ASN A 132 -6.44 5.40 21.77
C ASN A 132 -7.96 5.51 21.55
N ALA A 133 -8.47 5.06 20.39
CA ALA A 133 -9.91 4.95 20.16
C ALA A 133 -10.52 3.73 20.87
N CYS A 134 -9.68 2.78 21.25
CA CYS A 134 -10.06 1.58 21.97
C CYS A 134 -10.37 1.88 23.45
N THR A 135 -11.61 2.28 23.74
CA THR A 135 -12.06 2.46 25.13
C THR A 135 -12.49 1.16 25.81
N ASP A 136 -12.73 0.10 25.02
CA ASP A 136 -13.08 -1.24 25.48
C ASP A 136 -12.16 -2.28 24.83
N PRO A 137 -11.24 -2.91 25.59
CA PRO A 137 -10.30 -3.90 25.06
C PRO A 137 -10.97 -5.11 24.40
N GLU A 138 -12.15 -5.53 24.87
CA GLU A 138 -12.86 -6.67 24.27
C GLU A 138 -13.44 -6.32 22.91
N ALA A 139 -13.87 -5.07 22.70
CA ALA A 139 -14.40 -4.60 21.41
C ALA A 139 -13.32 -4.44 20.34
N CYS A 140 -12.06 -4.25 20.72
CA CYS A 140 -10.95 -4.11 19.78
C CYS A 140 -10.31 -5.45 19.41
N MET A 141 -10.44 -6.46 20.27
CA MET A 141 -9.99 -7.84 20.04
C MET A 141 -11.10 -8.76 19.50
N ALA A 142 -12.23 -8.20 19.03
CA ALA A 142 -13.40 -8.94 18.55
C ALA A 142 -13.64 -8.76 17.05
#